data_AF-A0A8S3VFZ5-F1
#
_entry.id   AF-A0A8S3VFZ5-F1
#
_cell.length_a   1.000
_cell.length_b   1.000
_cell.length_c   1.000
_cell.angle_alpha   90.00
_cell.angle_beta   90.00
_cell.angle_gamma   90.00
#
_symmetry.space_group_name_H-M   'P 1'
#
loop_
_entity.id
_entity.type
_entity.pdbx_description
1 polymer ?
#
loop_
_entity_poly.entity_id
_entity_poly.type
_entity_poly.pdbx_seq_one_letter_code
_entity_poly.pdbx_strand_id
1 'polypeptide(L)'
;MLASLFVHSFAPYACGSGIPEIKTILSGFIIRGYLGKWTLLTKSVGMMLAVSAGLSLGKEGPFVHVAACCGNIFSYLFPKYGSNEAKKREILSAAAAAGVSVAFGAPIGGVLFSLEEVSYYFPLKTLWRSFFCALAAAFVLRSINPFGNDHLVMFYVEYNEPWYLQELIPFIFLGALGVLCVTLLTAILSYPNKYTRMNTSELIRQLFSRCGAEDKTMLW
;
A
#
# COMPACT_ATOMS: atom_id res chain seq x y z
N MET A 1 -0.99 18.44 -13.90
CA MET A 1 -1.76 18.22 -15.16
C MET A 1 -1.25 17.02 -15.95
N LEU A 2 0.04 16.96 -16.32
CA LEU A 2 0.63 15.81 -17.03
C LEU A 2 0.45 14.46 -16.30
N ALA A 3 0.73 14.39 -14.99
CA ALA A 3 0.54 13.17 -14.20
C ALA A 3 -0.93 12.67 -14.21
N SER A 4 -1.88 13.60 -14.14
CA SER A 4 -3.32 13.29 -14.15
C SER A 4 -3.79 12.80 -15.52
N LEU A 5 -3.34 13.43 -16.61
CA LEU A 5 -3.60 12.97 -17.98
C LEU A 5 -3.00 11.58 -18.23
N PHE A 6 -1.77 11.35 -17.78
CA PHE A 6 -1.09 10.06 -17.96
C PHE A 6 -1.80 8.90 -17.25
N VAL A 7 -2.23 9.12 -16.00
CA VAL A 7 -3.02 8.13 -15.25
C VAL A 7 -4.38 7.90 -15.90
N HIS A 8 -5.07 8.98 -16.30
CA HIS A 8 -6.40 8.88 -16.89
C HIS A 8 -6.40 8.17 -18.25
N SER A 9 -5.37 8.39 -19.08
CA SER A 9 -5.29 7.81 -20.42
C SER A 9 -4.76 6.37 -20.45
N PHE A 10 -3.83 5.98 -19.57
CA PHE A 10 -3.18 4.65 -19.65
C PHE A 10 -3.71 3.62 -18.65
N ALA A 11 -4.05 4.03 -17.43
CA ALA A 11 -4.50 3.10 -16.40
C ALA A 11 -5.26 3.85 -15.28
N PRO A 12 -6.59 3.98 -15.37
CA PRO A 12 -7.38 4.64 -14.32
C PRO A 12 -7.24 3.95 -12.95
N TYR A 13 -6.96 2.64 -12.95
CA TYR A 13 -6.65 1.85 -11.76
C TYR A 13 -5.37 2.26 -11.01
N ALA A 14 -4.50 3.09 -11.61
CA ALA A 14 -3.29 3.57 -10.95
C ALA A 14 -3.57 4.69 -9.93
N CYS A 15 -4.79 5.25 -9.91
CA CYS A 15 -5.19 6.32 -9.00
C CYS A 15 -5.10 5.91 -7.51
N GLY A 16 -4.82 6.89 -6.64
CA GLY A 16 -4.79 6.71 -5.19
C GLY A 16 -3.60 5.91 -4.66
N SER A 17 -3.68 5.48 -3.39
CA SER A 17 -2.62 4.72 -2.70
C SER A 17 -2.49 3.30 -3.26
N GLY A 18 -3.60 2.58 -3.34
CA GLY A 18 -3.68 1.19 -3.81
C GLY A 18 -3.61 0.12 -2.73
N ILE A 19 -3.36 0.52 -1.48
CA ILE A 19 -3.42 -0.39 -0.32
C ILE A 19 -4.82 -1.01 -0.13
N PRO A 20 -5.94 -0.24 -0.18
CA PRO A 20 -7.27 -0.82 0.00
C PRO A 20 -7.57 -1.92 -1.02
N GLU A 21 -7.19 -1.73 -2.28
CA GLU A 21 -7.41 -2.69 -3.35
C GLU A 21 -6.52 -3.93 -3.18
N ILE A 22 -5.26 -3.78 -2.78
CA ILE A 22 -4.39 -4.93 -2.46
C ILE A 22 -4.99 -5.72 -1.30
N LYS A 23 -5.52 -5.05 -0.27
CA LYS A 23 -6.23 -5.69 0.85
C LYS A 23 -7.41 -6.52 0.34
N THR A 24 -8.23 -5.97 -0.56
CA THR A 24 -9.34 -6.73 -1.16
C THR A 24 -8.86 -7.95 -1.98
N ILE A 25 -7.75 -7.82 -2.70
CA ILE A 25 -7.15 -8.92 -3.48
C ILE A 25 -6.66 -10.05 -2.57
N LEU A 26 -6.00 -9.70 -1.47
CA LEU A 26 -5.55 -10.68 -0.49
C LEU A 26 -6.70 -11.31 0.30
N SER A 27 -7.78 -10.57 0.54
CA SER A 27 -9.00 -11.10 1.16
C SER A 27 -9.74 -12.12 0.30
N GLY A 28 -9.60 -12.10 -1.02
CA GLY A 28 -10.39 -13.01 -1.86
C GLY A 28 -10.68 -12.54 -3.27
N PHE A 29 -10.77 -11.23 -3.47
CA PHE A 29 -11.43 -10.63 -4.62
C PHE A 29 -10.44 -10.33 -5.75
N ILE A 30 -10.63 -10.92 -6.92
CA ILE A 30 -9.71 -10.73 -8.04
C ILE A 30 -10.14 -9.49 -8.85
N ILE A 31 -9.41 -8.39 -8.70
CA ILE A 31 -9.56 -7.19 -9.56
C ILE A 31 -8.64 -7.34 -10.77
N ARG A 32 -9.23 -7.64 -11.94
CA ARG A 32 -8.47 -7.85 -13.18
C ARG A 32 -7.77 -6.56 -13.62
N GLY A 33 -6.52 -6.68 -14.06
CA GLY A 33 -5.73 -5.55 -14.56
C GLY A 33 -5.09 -4.66 -13.48
N TYR A 34 -5.50 -4.76 -12.21
CA TYR A 34 -5.01 -3.92 -11.12
C TYR A 34 -3.50 -4.11 -10.86
N LEU A 35 -3.06 -5.37 -10.75
CA LEU A 35 -1.65 -5.74 -10.57
C LEU A 35 -0.89 -5.92 -11.90
N GLY A 36 -1.32 -5.23 -12.96
CA GLY A 36 -0.75 -5.36 -14.30
C GLY A 36 0.61 -4.66 -14.49
N LYS A 37 1.29 -5.00 -15.59
CA LYS A 37 2.53 -4.30 -16.00
C LYS A 37 2.28 -2.83 -16.37
N TRP A 38 1.13 -2.54 -16.96
CA TRP A 38 0.75 -1.17 -17.33
C TRP A 38 0.45 -0.32 -16.10
N THR A 39 -0.23 -0.87 -15.08
CA THR A 39 -0.46 -0.13 -13.83
C THR A 39 0.84 0.14 -13.09
N LEU A 40 1.79 -0.81 -13.08
CA LEU A 40 3.14 -0.60 -12.54
C LEU A 40 3.84 0.59 -13.20
N LEU A 41 3.96 0.59 -14.53
CA LEU A 41 4.66 1.65 -15.25
C LEU A 41 3.98 3.01 -15.07
N THR A 42 2.65 3.04 -15.22
CA THR A 42 1.87 4.28 -15.09
C THR A 42 1.98 4.84 -13.69
N LYS A 43 1.93 4.00 -12.65
CA LYS A 43 2.00 4.42 -11.25
C LYS A 43 3.39 4.91 -10.87
N SER A 44 4.46 4.22 -11.29
CA SER A 44 5.84 4.66 -11.03
C SER A 44 6.13 6.03 -11.65
N VAL A 45 5.80 6.23 -12.93
CA VAL A 45 6.04 7.51 -13.61
C VAL A 45 5.11 8.60 -13.09
N GLY A 46 3.82 8.30 -12.90
CA GLY A 46 2.84 9.26 -12.38
C GLY A 46 3.22 9.77 -10.98
N MET A 47 3.77 8.89 -10.15
CA MET A 47 4.27 9.23 -8.82
C MET A 47 5.51 10.12 -8.88
N MET A 48 6.49 9.83 -9.73
CA MET A 48 7.66 10.70 -9.94
C MET A 48 7.21 12.10 -10.35
N LEU A 49 6.31 12.20 -11.33
CA LEU A 49 5.76 13.48 -11.79
C LEU A 49 4.97 14.22 -10.71
N ALA A 50 4.22 13.50 -9.85
CA ALA A 50 3.44 14.10 -8.78
C ALA A 50 4.35 14.70 -7.68
N VAL A 51 5.41 13.99 -7.31
CA VAL A 51 6.41 14.46 -6.33
C VAL A 51 7.22 15.63 -6.92
N SER A 52 7.65 15.54 -8.18
CA SER A 52 8.34 16.64 -8.87
C SER A 52 7.49 17.89 -9.02
N ALA A 53 6.17 17.76 -9.08
CA ALA A 53 5.23 18.89 -9.11
C ALA A 53 5.02 19.56 -7.74
N GLY A 54 5.63 19.04 -6.66
CA GLY A 54 5.50 19.61 -5.32
C GLY A 54 4.10 19.41 -4.70
N LEU A 55 3.35 18.41 -5.17
CA LEU A 55 2.05 18.09 -4.57
C LEU A 55 2.24 17.53 -3.16
N SER A 56 1.37 17.91 -2.22
CA SER A 56 1.34 17.36 -0.86
C SER A 56 0.77 15.94 -0.86
N LEU A 57 1.55 15.00 -1.40
CA LEU A 57 1.21 13.59 -1.56
C LEU A 57 2.32 12.71 -1.01
N GLY A 58 1.93 11.64 -0.32
CA GLY A 58 2.86 10.65 0.22
C GLY A 58 3.29 9.63 -0.83
N LYS A 59 4.59 9.31 -0.86
CA LYS A 59 5.17 8.26 -1.71
C LYS A 59 4.91 6.84 -1.19
N GLU A 60 4.69 6.73 0.12
CA GLU A 60 4.69 5.47 0.87
C GLU A 60 3.62 4.45 0.38
N GLY A 61 2.37 4.89 0.25
CA GLY A 61 1.27 4.02 -0.18
C GLY A 61 1.45 3.45 -1.59
N PRO A 62 1.72 4.30 -2.60
CA PRO A 62 2.01 3.84 -3.96
C PRO A 62 3.18 2.85 -4.07
N PHE A 63 4.22 2.97 -3.23
CA PHE A 63 5.34 2.02 -3.22
C PHE A 63 4.91 0.59 -2.88
N VAL A 64 3.97 0.42 -1.94
CA VAL A 64 3.41 -0.89 -1.61
C VAL A 64 2.72 -1.51 -2.82
N HIS A 65 1.95 -0.71 -3.56
CA HIS A 65 1.28 -1.19 -4.77
C HIS A 65 2.25 -1.53 -5.89
N VAL A 66 3.24 -0.69 -6.16
CA VAL A 66 4.27 -0.98 -7.17
C VAL A 66 5.00 -2.28 -6.84
N ALA A 67 5.37 -2.50 -5.57
CA ALA A 67 5.99 -3.74 -5.13
C ALA A 67 5.07 -4.95 -5.32
N ALA A 68 3.78 -4.83 -4.99
CA ALA A 68 2.79 -5.89 -5.22
C ALA A 68 2.63 -6.22 -6.73
N CYS A 69 2.63 -5.21 -7.61
CA CYS A 69 2.64 -5.42 -9.06
C CYS A 69 3.89 -6.17 -9.52
N CYS A 70 5.08 -5.80 -9.01
CA CYS A 70 6.31 -6.55 -9.27
C CYS A 70 6.15 -8.02 -8.85
N GLY A 71 5.71 -8.27 -7.61
CA GLY A 71 5.49 -9.62 -7.08
C GLY A 71 4.51 -10.43 -7.93
N ASN A 72 3.43 -9.80 -8.41
CA ASN A 72 2.48 -10.42 -9.32
C ASN A 72 3.13 -10.83 -10.65
N ILE A 73 3.89 -9.94 -11.29
CA ILE A 73 4.58 -10.22 -12.56
C ILE A 73 5.60 -11.35 -12.39
N PHE A 74 6.40 -11.31 -11.32
CA PHE A 74 7.36 -12.37 -11.00
C PHE A 74 6.68 -13.70 -10.67
N SER A 75 5.48 -13.70 -10.09
CA SER A 75 4.74 -14.93 -9.81
C SER A 75 4.36 -15.70 -11.08
N TYR A 76 4.11 -15.00 -12.20
CA TYR A 76 3.81 -15.63 -13.48
C TYR A 76 5.02 -16.27 -14.16
N LEU A 77 6.24 -15.85 -13.82
CA LEU A 77 7.46 -16.49 -14.34
C LEU A 77 7.63 -17.93 -13.80
N PHE A 78 7.03 -18.23 -12.66
CA PHE A 78 7.10 -19.54 -12.02
C PHE A 78 5.71 -20.20 -12.00
N PRO A 79 5.44 -21.22 -12.85
CA PRO A 79 4.13 -21.86 -12.98
C PRO A 79 3.56 -22.37 -11.65
N LYS A 80 4.41 -22.82 -10.73
CA LYS A 80 4.04 -23.28 -9.38
C LYS A 80 3.32 -22.21 -8.55
N TYR A 81 3.68 -20.95 -8.74
CA TYR A 81 3.13 -19.82 -8.00
C TYR A 81 2.06 -19.09 -8.81
N GLY A 82 2.23 -18.97 -10.13
CA GLY A 82 1.24 -18.34 -11.01
C GLY A 82 -0.06 -19.13 -11.19
N SER A 83 -0.03 -20.46 -11.09
CA SER A 83 -1.23 -21.31 -11.21
C SER A 83 -2.02 -21.47 -9.91
N ASN A 84 -1.43 -21.13 -8.76
CA ASN A 84 -2.06 -21.28 -7.46
C ASN A 84 -2.25 -19.91 -6.78
N GLU A 85 -3.48 -19.42 -6.80
CA GLU A 85 -3.86 -18.12 -6.22
C GLU A 85 -3.55 -18.01 -4.73
N ALA A 86 -3.62 -19.09 -3.95
CA ALA A 86 -3.25 -19.05 -2.53
C ALA A 86 -1.75 -18.78 -2.34
N LYS A 87 -0.90 -19.42 -3.15
CA LYS A 87 0.55 -19.20 -3.13
C LYS A 87 0.96 -17.87 -3.71
N LYS A 88 0.22 -17.39 -4.69
CA LYS A 88 0.38 -16.05 -5.24
C LYS A 88 0.10 -14.97 -4.19
N ARG A 89 -0.94 -15.14 -3.37
CA ARG A 89 -1.23 -14.24 -2.24
C ARG A 89 -0.07 -14.20 -1.23
N GLU A 90 0.56 -15.33 -0.92
CA GLU A 90 1.77 -15.36 -0.08
C GLU A 90 2.91 -14.49 -0.67
N ILE A 91 3.10 -14.49 -2.00
CA ILE A 91 4.07 -13.63 -2.69
C ILE A 91 3.66 -12.17 -2.61
N LEU A 92 2.39 -11.85 -2.85
CA LEU A 92 1.88 -10.48 -2.79
C LEU A 92 2.05 -9.86 -1.40
N SER A 93 1.80 -10.63 -0.34
CA SER A 93 2.07 -10.21 1.04
C SER A 93 3.56 -9.96 1.28
N ALA A 94 4.44 -10.85 0.81
CA ALA A 94 5.89 -10.65 0.91
C ALA A 94 6.37 -9.41 0.12
N ALA A 95 5.79 -9.17 -1.06
CA ALA A 95 6.09 -8.01 -1.87
C ALA A 95 5.59 -6.70 -1.23
N ALA A 96 4.40 -6.70 -0.64
CA ALA A 96 3.88 -5.57 0.12
C ALA A 96 4.79 -5.23 1.31
N ALA A 97 5.23 -6.24 2.08
CA ALA A 97 6.18 -6.05 3.17
C ALA A 97 7.51 -5.42 2.71
N ALA A 98 8.06 -5.90 1.59
CA ALA A 98 9.27 -5.34 1.00
C ALA A 98 9.07 -3.90 0.50
N GLY A 99 7.91 -3.60 -0.10
CA GLY A 99 7.56 -2.24 -0.52
C GLY A 99 7.55 -1.25 0.64
N VAL A 100 6.89 -1.61 1.75
CA VAL A 100 6.88 -0.80 2.98
C VAL A 100 8.29 -0.67 3.57
N SER A 101 9.06 -1.76 3.59
CA SER A 101 10.44 -1.75 4.07
C SER A 101 11.34 -0.79 3.28
N VAL A 102 11.17 -0.70 1.96
CA VAL A 102 11.94 0.25 1.12
C VAL A 102 11.43 1.67 1.32
N ALA A 103 10.13 1.84 1.52
CA ALA A 103 9.51 3.15 1.64
C ALA A 103 9.90 3.84 2.97
N PHE A 104 9.91 3.08 4.07
CA PHE A 104 10.21 3.55 5.44
C PHE A 104 11.58 3.12 5.99
N GLY A 105 12.37 2.32 5.28
CA GLY A 105 13.68 1.84 5.75
C GLY A 105 13.61 0.89 6.96
N ALA A 106 12.45 0.32 7.26
CA ALA A 106 12.19 -0.49 8.44
C ALA A 106 11.69 -1.90 8.05
N PRO A 107 12.56 -2.93 7.97
CA PRO A 107 12.16 -4.26 7.50
C PRO A 107 11.18 -4.97 8.43
N ILE A 108 11.37 -4.86 9.75
CA ILE A 108 10.45 -5.45 10.73
C ILE A 108 9.08 -4.75 10.66
N GLY A 109 9.09 -3.41 10.63
CA GLY A 109 7.87 -2.61 10.50
C GLY A 109 7.10 -2.93 9.23
N GLY A 110 7.79 -3.14 8.10
CA GLY A 110 7.16 -3.53 6.84
C GLY A 110 6.47 -4.90 6.88
N VAL A 111 7.08 -5.88 7.54
CA VAL A 111 6.45 -7.20 7.72
C VAL A 111 5.25 -7.13 8.65
N LEU A 112 5.36 -6.41 9.76
CA LEU A 112 4.24 -6.21 10.70
C LEU A 112 3.08 -5.49 10.02
N PHE A 113 3.35 -4.42 9.27
CA PHE A 113 2.34 -3.73 8.49
C PHE A 113 1.66 -4.67 7.48
N SER A 114 2.43 -5.51 6.77
CA SER A 114 1.82 -6.46 5.83
C SER A 114 0.96 -7.52 6.52
N LEU A 115 1.28 -7.88 7.77
CA LEU A 115 0.54 -8.83 8.58
C LEU A 115 -0.76 -8.19 9.11
N GLU A 116 -0.68 -6.97 9.63
CA GLU A 116 -1.79 -6.28 10.29
C GLU A 116 -2.77 -5.66 9.29
N GLU A 117 -2.27 -4.95 8.28
CA GLU A 117 -3.11 -4.11 7.43
C GLU A 117 -3.43 -4.70 6.06
N VAL A 118 -2.54 -5.53 5.53
CA VAL A 118 -2.61 -5.95 4.12
C VAL A 118 -3.15 -7.37 3.96
N SER A 119 -2.78 -8.29 4.85
CA SER A 119 -3.09 -9.72 4.72
C SER A 119 -4.11 -10.20 5.75
N TYR A 120 -5.14 -10.93 5.31
CA TYR A 120 -6.10 -11.58 6.22
C TYR A 120 -5.56 -12.91 6.79
N TYR A 121 -4.79 -13.64 5.98
CA TYR A 121 -4.20 -14.93 6.36
C TYR A 121 -2.69 -14.89 6.13
N PHE A 122 -1.92 -15.07 7.20
CA PHE A 122 -0.46 -14.90 7.16
C PHE A 122 0.24 -16.06 7.88
N PRO A 123 0.53 -17.18 7.19
CA PRO A 123 1.13 -18.34 7.83
C PRO A 123 2.59 -18.07 8.20
N LEU A 124 3.09 -18.71 9.27
CA LEU A 124 4.45 -18.49 9.80
C LEU A 124 5.56 -18.70 8.75
N LYS A 125 5.35 -19.62 7.80
CA LYS A 125 6.30 -19.83 6.69
C LYS A 125 6.38 -18.62 5.76
N THR A 126 5.27 -17.93 5.53
CA THR A 126 5.22 -16.69 4.74
C THR A 126 5.83 -15.55 5.53
N LEU A 127 5.60 -15.48 6.85
CA LEU A 127 6.24 -14.49 7.72
C LEU A 127 7.76 -14.46 7.57
N TRP A 128 8.41 -15.62 7.71
CA TRP A 128 9.86 -15.72 7.54
C TRP A 128 10.34 -15.34 6.14
N ARG A 129 9.59 -15.71 5.09
CA ARG A 129 9.91 -15.35 3.70
C ARG A 129 9.77 -13.85 3.45
N SER A 130 8.71 -13.24 3.97
CA SER A 130 8.47 -11.79 3.90
C SER A 130 9.55 -11.02 4.63
N PHE A 131 9.99 -11.51 5.80
CA PHE A 131 11.09 -10.92 6.56
C PHE A 131 12.40 -10.94 5.79
N PHE A 132 12.77 -12.07 5.19
CA PHE A 132 13.98 -12.14 4.36
C PHE A 132 13.89 -11.23 3.13
N CYS A 133 12.72 -11.19 2.47
CA CYS A 133 12.47 -10.30 1.34
C CYS A 133 12.61 -8.82 1.72
N ALA A 134 12.00 -8.40 2.83
CA ALA A 134 12.10 -7.04 3.35
C ALA A 134 13.53 -6.66 3.74
N LEU A 135 14.25 -7.57 4.41
CA LEU A 135 15.66 -7.36 4.77
C LEU A 135 16.55 -7.19 3.53
N ALA A 136 16.37 -8.05 2.53
CA ALA A 136 17.10 -7.94 1.27
C ALA A 136 16.81 -6.62 0.55
N ALA A 137 15.54 -6.19 0.53
CA ALA A 137 15.15 -4.92 -0.07
C ALA A 137 15.76 -3.71 0.67
N ALA A 138 15.74 -3.72 2.01
CA ALA A 138 16.39 -2.69 2.82
C ALA A 138 17.91 -2.67 2.63
N PHE A 139 18.54 -3.85 2.53
CA PHE A 139 19.98 -3.97 2.28
C PHE A 139 20.37 -3.40 0.92
N VAL A 140 19.61 -3.70 -0.14
CA VAL A 140 19.82 -3.14 -1.48
C VAL A 140 19.62 -1.62 -1.49
N LEU A 141 18.60 -1.11 -0.78
CA LEU A 141 18.42 0.34 -0.65
C LEU A 141 19.61 0.99 0.04
N ARG A 142 20.12 0.38 1.11
CA ARG A 142 21.30 0.86 1.84
C ARG A 142 22.56 0.80 1.00
N SER A 143 22.77 -0.24 0.20
CA SER A 143 23.96 -0.37 -0.64
C SER A 143 24.00 0.63 -1.78
N ILE A 144 22.83 1.03 -2.31
CA ILE A 144 22.72 2.10 -3.31
C ILE A 144 23.01 3.47 -2.70
N ASN A 145 22.67 3.66 -1.41
CA ASN A 145 22.85 4.90 -0.66
C ASN A 145 22.38 6.17 -1.43
N PRO A 146 21.08 6.26 -1.78
CA PRO A 146 20.58 7.32 -2.67
C PRO A 146 20.73 8.73 -2.09
N PHE A 147 20.87 8.87 -0.76
CA PHE A 147 20.99 10.15 -0.07
C PHE A 147 22.43 10.51 0.31
N GLY A 148 23.39 9.58 0.18
CA GLY A 148 24.78 9.79 0.55
C GLY A 148 25.06 9.92 2.06
N ASN A 149 24.05 9.75 2.91
CA ASN A 149 24.12 10.02 4.36
C ASN A 149 24.13 8.74 5.22
N ASP A 150 24.35 7.55 4.63
CA ASP A 150 24.33 6.22 5.28
C ASP A 150 23.02 5.81 5.98
N HIS A 151 22.07 6.74 6.13
CA HIS A 151 20.72 6.51 6.61
C HIS A 151 19.80 5.97 5.51
N LEU A 152 18.96 4.99 5.86
CA LEU A 152 18.00 4.37 4.92
C LEU A 152 16.83 5.29 4.55
N VAL A 153 16.49 6.26 5.41
CA VAL A 153 15.39 7.20 5.23
C VAL A 153 15.81 8.62 5.59
N MET A 154 15.12 9.60 4.99
CA MET A 154 15.39 11.03 5.18
C MET A 154 15.05 11.52 6.59
N PHE A 155 14.16 10.84 7.31
CA PHE A 155 13.81 11.18 8.69
C PHE A 155 14.66 10.36 9.66
N TYR A 156 15.64 10.99 10.29
CA TYR A 156 16.41 10.43 11.40
C TYR A 156 16.27 11.37 12.60
N VAL A 157 16.20 10.78 13.80
CA VAL A 157 16.09 11.54 15.05
C VAL A 157 17.28 11.17 15.91
N GLU A 158 18.06 12.17 16.31
CA GLU A 158 19.12 12.03 17.29
C GLU A 158 18.56 12.35 18.69
N TYR A 159 18.66 11.38 19.59
CA TYR A 159 18.24 11.55 20.98
C TYR A 159 19.42 12.08 21.78
N ASN A 160 19.38 13.36 22.15
CA ASN A 160 20.42 14.00 22.95
C ASN A 160 20.20 13.88 24.46
N GLU A 161 18.96 13.61 24.90
CA GLU A 161 18.58 13.56 26.31
C GLU A 161 17.76 12.31 26.65
N PRO A 162 17.88 11.78 27.88
CA PRO A 162 17.09 10.64 28.34
C PRO A 162 15.65 11.05 28.66
N TRP A 163 14.73 10.13 28.37
CA TRP A 163 13.28 10.27 28.58
C TRP A 163 12.91 10.33 30.06
N TYR A 164 12.05 11.28 30.44
CA TYR A 164 11.46 11.34 31.77
C TYR A 164 10.02 10.82 31.77
N LEU A 165 9.62 10.09 32.83
CA LEU A 165 8.26 9.54 32.94
C LEU A 165 7.16 10.61 32.91
N GLN A 166 7.48 11.85 33.30
CA GLN A 166 6.53 12.97 33.26
C GLN A 166 6.17 13.39 31.82
N GLU A 167 7.04 13.15 30.85
CA GLU A 167 6.79 13.43 29.42
C GLU A 167 5.76 12.48 28.81
N LEU A 168 5.46 11.35 29.47
CA LEU A 168 4.42 10.43 29.01
C LEU A 168 3.03 11.09 28.99
N ILE A 169 2.76 11.99 29.95
CA ILE A 169 1.47 12.69 30.05
C ILE A 169 1.21 13.56 28.81
N PRO A 170 2.09 14.48 28.39
CA PRO A 170 1.89 15.24 27.16
C PRO A 170 1.89 14.35 25.91
N PHE A 171 2.64 13.25 25.86
CA PHE A 171 2.57 12.30 24.73
C PHE A 171 1.20 11.62 24.60
N ILE A 172 0.59 11.21 25.72
CA ILE A 172 -0.77 10.65 25.71
C ILE A 172 -1.78 11.69 25.23
N PHE A 173 -1.69 12.93 25.73
CA PHE A 173 -2.59 14.01 25.31
C PHE A 173 -2.43 14.33 23.82
N LEU A 174 -1.19 14.39 23.33
CA LEU A 174 -0.89 14.61 21.91
C LEU A 174 -1.45 13.47 21.05
N GLY A 175 -1.32 12.22 21.50
CA GLY A 175 -1.92 11.06 20.84
C GLY A 175 -3.45 11.15 20.76
N ALA A 176 -4.10 11.48 21.88
CA ALA A 176 -5.56 11.64 21.92
C ALA A 176 -6.05 12.77 21.00
N LEU A 177 -5.34 13.91 21.01
CA LEU A 177 -5.65 15.05 20.14
C LEU A 177 -5.43 14.70 18.67
N GLY A 178 -4.35 13.98 18.35
CA GLY A 178 -4.09 13.45 17.01
C GLY A 178 -5.22 12.57 16.50
N VAL A 179 -5.70 11.61 17.32
CA VAL A 179 -6.84 10.75 16.98
C VAL A 179 -8.11 11.58 16.74
N LEU A 180 -8.39 12.56 17.61
CA LEU A 180 -9.55 13.44 17.46
C LEU A 180 -9.49 14.23 16.15
N CYS A 181 -8.35 14.85 15.84
CA CYS A 181 -8.15 15.62 14.61
C CYS A 181 -8.28 14.76 13.35
N VAL A 182 -7.65 13.58 13.32
CA VAL A 182 -7.73 12.65 12.18
C VAL A 182 -9.16 12.14 12.00
N THR A 183 -9.85 11.79 13.08
CA THR A 183 -11.23 11.32 13.03
C THR A 183 -12.16 12.42 12.51
N LEU A 184 -12.00 13.65 12.99
CA LEU A 184 -12.81 14.80 12.58
C LEU A 184 -12.56 15.18 11.11
N LEU A 185 -11.30 15.22 10.68
CA LEU A 185 -10.94 15.44 9.27
C LEU A 185 -11.51 14.35 8.37
N THR A 186 -11.33 13.08 8.74
CA THR A 186 -11.84 11.95 7.97
C THR A 186 -13.36 11.97 7.92
N ALA A 187 -14.03 12.33 9.01
CA ALA A 187 -15.48 12.49 9.05
C ALA A 187 -15.95 13.61 8.13
N ILE A 188 -15.32 14.79 8.17
CA ILE A 188 -15.67 15.93 7.30
C ILE A 188 -15.46 15.57 5.82
N LEU A 189 -14.34 14.94 5.48
CA LEU A 189 -14.03 14.54 4.10
C LEU A 189 -14.93 13.40 3.60
N SER A 190 -15.32 12.48 4.49
CA SER A 190 -16.15 11.32 4.14
C SER A 190 -17.66 11.62 4.18
N TYR A 191 -18.10 12.64 4.93
CA TYR A 191 -19.49 13.05 5.04
C TYR A 191 -20.20 13.33 3.70
N PRO A 192 -19.58 14.03 2.72
CA PRO A 192 -20.22 14.27 1.42
C PRO A 192 -20.34 13.00 0.56
N ASN A 193 -19.57 11.95 0.84
CA ASN A 193 -19.63 10.72 0.06
C ASN A 193 -20.78 9.84 0.56
N LYS A 194 -21.74 9.52 -0.32
CA LYS A 194 -22.89 8.68 0.03
C LYS A 194 -22.49 7.24 0.36
N TYR A 195 -21.46 6.71 -0.29
CA TYR A 195 -21.02 5.32 -0.14
C TYR A 195 -20.40 5.03 1.23
N THR A 196 -19.69 5.99 1.81
CA THR A 196 -19.09 5.88 3.15
C THR A 196 -20.13 5.95 4.27
N ARG A 197 -21.35 6.44 3.98
CA ARG A 197 -22.46 6.54 4.93
C ARG A 197 -23.44 5.36 4.85
N MET A 198 -23.29 4.49 3.86
CA MET A 198 -24.17 3.34 3.68
C MET A 198 -23.82 2.22 4.67
N ASN A 199 -24.84 1.52 5.15
CA ASN A 199 -24.63 0.29 5.91
C ASN A 199 -23.93 -0.75 5.02
N THR A 200 -23.00 -1.51 5.60
CA THR A 200 -22.20 -2.51 4.88
C THR A 200 -23.05 -3.50 4.07
N SER A 201 -24.20 -3.93 4.61
CA SER A 201 -25.14 -4.83 3.94
C SER A 201 -25.73 -4.22 2.67
N GLU A 202 -26.04 -2.93 2.68
CA GLU A 202 -26.60 -2.19 1.54
C GLU A 202 -25.53 -2.00 0.45
N LEU A 203 -24.30 -1.68 0.86
CA LEU A 203 -23.15 -1.53 -0.03
C LEU A 203 -22.81 -2.85 -0.72
N ILE A 204 -22.74 -3.95 0.04
CA ILE A 204 -22.51 -5.30 -0.50
C ILE A 204 -23.62 -5.63 -1.50
N ARG A 205 -24.89 -5.37 -1.18
CA ARG A 205 -26.01 -5.64 -2.08
C ARG A 205 -25.88 -4.89 -3.41
N GLN A 206 -25.48 -3.62 -3.39
CA GLN A 206 -25.26 -2.83 -4.61
C GLN A 206 -24.06 -3.31 -5.45
N LEU A 207 -22.98 -3.73 -4.79
CA LEU A 207 -21.81 -4.28 -5.47
C LEU A 207 -22.14 -5.61 -6.16
N PHE A 208 -22.87 -6.50 -5.49
CA PHE A 208 -23.27 -7.78 -6.07
C PHE A 208 -24.41 -7.65 -7.08
N SER A 209 -25.33 -6.69 -6.94
CA SER A 209 -26.39 -6.48 -7.92
C SER A 209 -25.83 -6.02 -9.28
N ARG A 210 -24.71 -5.30 -9.30
CA ARG A 210 -24.00 -4.94 -10.54
C ARG A 210 -23.22 -6.10 -11.17
N CYS A 211 -22.84 -7.10 -10.38
CA CYS A 211 -22.18 -8.31 -10.90
C CYS A 211 -23.19 -9.40 -11.37
N GLY A 212 -24.50 -9.13 -11.34
CA GLY A 212 -25.53 -10.00 -11.90
C GLY A 212 -25.46 -10.09 -13.43
N ALA A 213 -26.08 -11.12 -14.01
CA ALA A 213 -25.95 -11.55 -15.41
C ALA A 213 -26.29 -10.52 -16.53
N GLU A 214 -26.61 -9.27 -16.19
CA GLU A 214 -26.94 -8.20 -17.14
C GLU A 214 -25.79 -7.22 -17.46
N ASP A 215 -24.64 -7.25 -16.76
CA ASP A 215 -23.60 -6.25 -16.97
C ASP A 215 -22.61 -6.61 -18.09
N LYS A 216 -23.02 -6.35 -19.33
CA LYS A 216 -22.15 -6.32 -20.53
C LYS A 216 -21.55 -4.93 -20.80
N THR A 217 -21.55 -4.01 -19.83
CA THR A 217 -21.31 -2.58 -20.09
C THR A 217 -20.06 -1.97 -19.43
N MET A 218 -18.93 -2.68 -19.43
CA MET A 218 -17.64 -2.05 -19.09
C MET A 218 -16.43 -2.71 -19.79
N LEU A 219 -16.53 -2.86 -21.11
CA LEU A 219 -15.40 -3.12 -22.00
C LEU A 219 -15.28 -1.97 -23.01
N TRP A 220 -14.91 -0.79 -22.53
CA TRP A 220 -14.21 0.26 -23.29
C TRP A 220 -13.29 1.01 -22.32
#